data_AF-A8NY64-F1
#
_entry.id   AF-A8NY64-F1
#
_cell.length_a   1.000
_cell.length_b   1.000
_cell.length_c   1.000
_cell.angle_alpha   90.00
_cell.angle_beta   90.00
_cell.angle_gamma   90.00
#
_symmetry.space_group_name_H-M   'P 1'
#
loop_
_entity.id
_entity.type
_entity.pdbx_description
1 polymer ?
#
loop_
_entity_poly.entity_id
_entity_poly.type
_entity_poly.pdbx_seq_one_letter_code
_entity_poly.pdbx_strand_id
1 'polypeptide(L)'
;MANKSISESGLRSPQTPRSSAASPRPKFDGDLLKAYMKKLLSSTLQSKTWPGSKDREKVRAWNKEIGERVKERMAEIQPRGL
;
A
#
# COMPACT_ATOMS: atom_id res chain seq x y z
N MET A 1 -54.06 -17.45 38.88
CA MET A 1 -53.89 -16.03 39.25
C MET A 1 -52.58 -15.48 38.69
N ALA A 2 -52.62 -14.22 38.24
CA ALA A 2 -51.55 -13.21 38.28
C ALA A 2 -50.34 -13.25 37.30
N ASN A 3 -50.58 -12.61 36.16
CA ASN A 3 -49.75 -11.69 35.36
C ASN A 3 -48.60 -10.94 36.10
N LYS A 4 -47.45 -10.71 35.41
CA LYS A 4 -46.79 -9.41 35.08
C LYS A 4 -45.34 -9.66 34.58
N SER A 5 -45.02 -9.49 33.30
CA SER A 5 -44.41 -8.30 32.65
C SER A 5 -43.32 -7.61 33.46
N ILE A 6 -42.08 -7.57 32.93
CA ILE A 6 -41.30 -6.34 32.69
C ILE A 6 -40.21 -6.65 31.66
N SER A 7 -40.28 -5.92 30.55
CA SER A 7 -39.29 -5.79 29.50
C SER A 7 -38.05 -5.08 30.05
N GLU A 8 -36.90 -5.75 30.08
CA GLU A 8 -35.62 -5.04 30.15
C GLU A 8 -35.19 -4.70 28.72
N SER A 9 -35.47 -3.45 28.37
CA SER A 9 -35.03 -2.78 27.15
C SER A 9 -33.51 -2.69 27.09
N GLY A 10 -32.86 -3.80 26.73
CA GLY A 10 -31.50 -3.77 26.20
C GLY A 10 -31.58 -3.38 24.73
N LEU A 11 -31.56 -2.07 24.43
CA LEU A 11 -31.44 -1.53 23.08
C LEU A 11 -30.10 -1.97 22.44
N ARG A 12 -29.98 -3.24 22.02
CA ARG A 12 -28.94 -3.65 21.08
C ARG A 12 -29.45 -3.24 19.70
N SER A 13 -28.77 -2.27 19.10
CA SER A 13 -28.90 -1.97 17.67
C SER A 13 -28.93 -3.28 16.88
N PRO A 14 -29.79 -3.41 15.85
CA PRO A 14 -29.78 -4.61 15.02
C PRO A 14 -28.36 -4.86 14.53
N GLN A 15 -27.86 -6.08 14.71
CA GLN A 15 -26.61 -6.49 14.09
C GLN A 15 -26.82 -6.36 12.59
N THR A 16 -26.31 -5.27 12.01
CA THR A 16 -26.31 -5.11 10.57
C THR A 16 -25.51 -6.28 10.01
N PRO A 17 -26.06 -7.07 9.07
CA PRO A 17 -25.27 -8.08 8.38
C PRO A 17 -24.08 -7.36 7.76
N ARG A 18 -22.87 -7.67 8.20
CA ARG A 18 -21.67 -7.20 7.49
C ARG A 18 -21.73 -7.85 6.11
N SER A 19 -22.03 -7.05 5.08
CA SER A 19 -22.05 -7.51 3.69
C SER A 19 -20.73 -8.22 3.39
N SER A 20 -20.79 -9.51 3.05
CA SER A 20 -19.65 -10.28 2.53
C SER A 20 -19.32 -9.95 1.06
N ALA A 21 -19.98 -8.92 0.51
CA ALA A 21 -19.73 -8.45 -0.83
C ALA A 21 -18.32 -7.86 -0.91
N ALA A 22 -17.49 -8.44 -1.78
CA ALA A 22 -16.20 -7.85 -2.13
C ALA A 22 -16.45 -6.46 -2.71
N SER A 23 -16.01 -5.43 -1.98
CA SER A 23 -16.00 -4.05 -2.51
C SER A 23 -15.11 -4.04 -3.75
N PRO A 24 -15.55 -3.42 -4.87
CA PRO A 24 -14.69 -3.20 -6.03
C PRO A 24 -13.62 -2.17 -5.66
N ARG A 25 -12.60 -2.59 -4.93
CA ARG A 25 -11.42 -1.78 -4.68
C ARG A 25 -10.51 -1.88 -5.91
N PRO A 26 -10.07 -0.75 -6.48
CA PRO A 26 -9.00 -0.76 -7.45
C PRO A 26 -7.82 -1.56 -6.92
N LYS A 27 -7.32 -2.50 -7.72
CA LYS A 27 -6.12 -3.25 -7.38
C LYS A 27 -4.95 -2.55 -8.05
N PHE A 28 -3.97 -2.14 -7.24
CA PHE A 28 -2.72 -1.62 -7.74
C PHE A 28 -2.00 -2.65 -8.62
N ASP A 29 -1.54 -2.24 -9.81
CA ASP A 29 -0.77 -3.09 -10.71
C ASP A 29 0.69 -3.21 -10.22
N GLY A 30 0.90 -4.15 -9.30
CA GLY A 30 2.21 -4.44 -8.74
C GLY A 30 3.19 -5.07 -9.74
N ASP A 31 2.71 -5.76 -10.77
CA ASP A 31 3.57 -6.38 -11.77
C ASP A 31 4.18 -5.34 -12.71
N LEU A 32 3.38 -4.33 -13.08
CA LEU A 32 3.87 -3.17 -13.82
C LEU A 32 4.94 -2.40 -13.03
N LEU A 33 4.71 -2.15 -11.74
CA LEU A 33 5.71 -1.51 -10.88
C LEU A 33 6.98 -2.36 -10.76
N LYS A 34 6.84 -3.67 -10.56
CA LYS A 34 7.97 -4.60 -10.41
C LYS A 34 8.84 -4.65 -11.68
N ALA A 35 8.22 -4.70 -12.86
CA ALA A 35 8.94 -4.65 -14.13
C ALA A 35 9.74 -3.34 -14.28
N TYR A 36 9.12 -2.21 -13.94
CA TYR A 36 9.80 -0.92 -13.92
C TYR A 36 10.96 -0.89 -12.93
N MET A 37 10.76 -1.34 -11.70
CA MET A 37 11.80 -1.38 -10.65
C MET A 37 13.02 -2.18 -11.10
N LYS A 38 12.83 -3.35 -11.73
CA LYS A 38 13.93 -4.16 -12.27
C LYS A 38 14.76 -3.36 -13.28
N LYS A 39 14.09 -2.70 -14.24
CA LYS A 39 14.75 -1.87 -15.25
C LYS A 39 15.49 -0.70 -14.60
N LEU A 40 14.85 0.01 -13.67
CA LEU A 40 15.41 1.17 -12.98
C LEU A 40 16.66 0.80 -12.18
N LEU A 41 16.61 -0.27 -11.39
CA LEU A 41 17.74 -0.73 -10.61
C LEU A 41 18.91 -1.13 -11.52
N SER A 42 18.64 -1.84 -12.61
CA SER A 42 19.66 -2.17 -13.61
C SER A 42 20.28 -0.91 -14.20
N SER A 43 19.48 0.03 -14.69
CA SER A 43 20.02 1.25 -15.33
C SER A 43 20.83 2.13 -14.36
N THR A 44 20.45 2.17 -13.09
CA THR A 44 21.07 3.07 -12.10
C THR A 44 22.31 2.45 -11.47
N LEU A 45 22.31 1.15 -11.20
CA LEU A 45 23.33 0.49 -10.37
C LEU A 45 24.26 -0.45 -11.15
N GLN A 46 23.86 -0.96 -12.32
CA GLN A 46 24.64 -1.99 -13.04
C GLN A 46 26.04 -1.52 -13.45
N SER A 47 26.21 -0.23 -13.75
CA SER A 47 27.51 0.36 -14.11
C SER A 47 28.26 0.95 -12.91
N LYS A 48 27.68 0.89 -11.71
CA LYS A 48 28.27 1.52 -10.52
C LYS A 48 29.09 0.50 -9.74
N THR A 49 30.27 0.92 -9.31
CA THR A 49 31.04 0.18 -8.30
C THR A 49 30.45 0.46 -6.93
N TRP A 50 30.17 -0.59 -6.17
CA TRP A 50 29.62 -0.42 -4.82
C TRP A 50 30.60 0.36 -3.95
N PRO A 51 30.19 1.47 -3.31
CA PRO A 51 31.11 2.30 -2.57
C PRO A 51 31.55 1.62 -1.28
N GLY A 52 32.81 1.85 -0.88
CA GLY A 52 33.31 1.38 0.41
C GLY A 52 32.65 2.09 1.59
N SER A 53 32.97 1.70 2.82
CA SER A 53 32.38 2.28 4.05
C SER A 53 32.49 3.81 4.17
N LYS A 54 33.44 4.44 3.49
CA LYS A 54 33.63 5.91 3.49
C LYS A 54 32.67 6.66 2.57
N ASP A 55 32.08 5.98 1.58
CA ASP A 55 31.27 6.59 0.51
C ASP A 55 29.77 6.29 0.67
N ARG A 56 29.29 6.11 1.92
CA ARG A 56 27.87 5.85 2.21
C ARG A 56 26.93 6.93 1.70
N GLU A 57 27.42 8.15 1.52
CA GLU A 57 26.66 9.25 0.94
C GLU A 57 26.23 8.99 -0.51
N LYS A 58 27.09 8.37 -1.34
CA LYS A 58 26.74 7.98 -2.71
C LYS A 58 25.59 6.96 -2.72
N VAL A 59 25.63 5.99 -1.81
CA VAL A 59 24.54 5.01 -1.65
C VAL A 59 23.24 5.69 -1.22
N ARG A 60 23.30 6.66 -0.29
CA ARG A 60 22.13 7.45 0.11
C ARG A 60 21.54 8.24 -1.05
N ALA A 61 22.38 8.84 -1.88
CA ALA A 61 21.95 9.56 -3.08
C ALA A 61 21.22 8.64 -4.07
N TRP A 62 21.78 7.46 -4.37
CA TRP A 62 21.12 6.48 -5.24
C TRP A 62 19.78 6.01 -4.68
N ASN A 63 19.73 5.72 -3.37
CA ASN A 63 18.49 5.31 -2.71
C ASN A 63 17.41 6.42 -2.79
N LYS A 64 17.80 7.68 -2.62
CA LYS A 64 16.88 8.82 -2.75
C LYS A 64 16.33 8.91 -4.18
N GLU A 65 17.21 8.91 -5.18
CA GLU A 65 16.84 8.98 -6.59
C GLU A 65 15.92 7.82 -7.02
N ILE A 66 16.27 6.59 -6.63
CA ILE A 66 15.45 5.40 -6.92
C ILE A 66 14.08 5.53 -6.23
N GLY A 67 14.05 5.93 -4.96
CA GLY A 67 12.82 6.09 -4.20
C GLY A 67 11.88 7.17 -4.76
N GLU A 68 12.43 8.28 -5.25
CA GLU A 68 11.66 9.35 -5.90
C GLU A 68 11.03 8.85 -7.20
N ARG A 69 11.80 8.19 -8.07
CA ARG A 69 11.29 7.63 -9.33
C ARG A 69 10.26 6.52 -9.13
N VAL A 70 10.43 5.66 -8.11
CA VAL A 70 9.43 4.64 -7.77
C VAL A 70 8.12 5.29 -7.33
N LYS A 71 8.17 6.31 -6.47
CA LYS A 71 6.95 7.03 -6.03
C LYS A 71 6.23 7.70 -7.20
N GLU A 72 6.98 8.36 -8.08
CA GLU A 72 6.42 8.97 -9.30
C GLU A 72 5.72 7.92 -10.16
N ARG A 73 6.38 6.78 -10.41
CA ARG A 73 5.77 5.68 -11.17
C ARG A 73 4.53 5.10 -10.48
N MET A 74 4.52 5.00 -9.15
CA MET A 74 3.33 4.57 -8.42
C MET A 74 2.15 5.53 -8.62
N ALA A 75 2.41 6.85 -8.60
CA ALA A 75 1.39 7.87 -8.87
C ALA A 75 0.91 7.84 -10.33
N GLU A 76 1.77 7.51 -11.30
CA GLU A 76 1.34 7.30 -12.69
C GLU A 76 0.45 6.06 -12.85
N ILE A 77 0.79 4.96 -12.17
CA ILE A 77 0.01 3.71 -12.21
C ILE A 77 -1.37 3.92 -11.58
N GLN A 78 -1.42 4.58 -10.43
CA GLN A 78 -2.65 4.82 -9.70
C GLN A 78 -2.64 6.23 -9.07
N PRO A 79 -3.08 7.27 -9.81
CA PRO A 79 -2.99 8.67 -9.35
C PRO A 79 -3.93 8.99 -8.20
N ARG A 80 -5.01 8.21 -8.04
CA ARG A 80 -5.94 8.30 -6.92
C ARG A 80 -5.89 6.94 -6.24
N GLY A 81 -5.19 6.85 -5.11
CA GLY A 81 -5.00 5.63 -4.31
C GLY A 81 -6.27 5.06 -3.67
N LEU A 82 -7.33 4.92 -4.46
CA LEU A 82 -8.63 4.36 -4.11
C LEU A 82 -8.59 2.83 -4.02
#